data_AF-A0A969DS03-F1
#
_entry.id   AF-A0A969DS03-F1
#
_cell.length_a   1.000
_cell.length_b   1.000
_cell.length_c   1.000
_cell.angle_alpha   90.00
_cell.angle_beta   90.00
_cell.angle_gamma   90.00
#
_symmetry.space_group_name_H-M   'P 1'
#
loop_
_entity.id
_entity.type
_entity.pdbx_description
1 polymer ?
#
loop_
_entity_poly.entity_id
_entity_poly.type
_entity_poly.pdbx_seq_one_letter_code
_entity_poly.pdbx_strand_id
1 'polypeptide(L)' 'MIKGKMEGIQEGKKEGILEGKKEGILEGKKEGKNEIAKKLLSKGFNIDEIAELTGLTDEEIEKSTQ' A
#
# COMPACT_ATOMS: atom_id res chain seq x y z
N MET A 1 -36.31 -6.89 20.67
CA MET A 1 -34.86 -7.12 20.93
C MET A 1 -34.06 -7.60 19.72
N ILE A 2 -34.67 -7.97 18.58
CA ILE A 2 -33.93 -8.53 17.43
C ILE A 2 -33.28 -7.46 16.54
N LYS A 3 -33.83 -6.24 16.51
CA LYS A 3 -33.44 -5.17 15.58
C LYS A 3 -31.99 -4.68 15.78
N GLY A 4 -31.59 -4.38 17.01
CA GLY A 4 -30.24 -3.89 17.31
C GLY A 4 -29.12 -4.91 17.05
N LYS A 5 -29.42 -6.21 17.05
CA LYS A 5 -28.43 -7.27 16.75
C LYS A 5 -28.19 -7.42 15.24
N MET A 6 -29.21 -7.14 14.42
CA MET A 6 -29.09 -7.13 12.96
C MET A 6 -28.36 -5.88 12.46
N GLU A 7 -28.64 -4.72 13.07
CA GLU A 7 -27.99 -3.45 12.76
C GLU A 7 -26.48 -3.52 13.07
N GLY A 8 -26.08 -4.00 14.26
CA GLY A 8 -24.66 -4.12 14.62
C GLY A 8 -23.85 -5.08 13.74
N ILE A 9 -24.46 -6.14 13.18
CA ILE A 9 -23.78 -7.06 12.26
C ILE A 9 -23.60 -6.44 10.87
N GLN A 10 -24.59 -5.68 10.39
CA GLN A 10 -24.47 -4.97 9.11
C GLN A 10 -23.42 -3.88 9.18
N GLU A 11 -23.38 -3.11 10.27
CA GLU A 11 -22.43 -2.02 10.48
C GLU A 11 -20.99 -2.57 10.56
N GLY A 12 -20.75 -3.57 11.43
CA GLY A 12 -19.42 -4.18 11.58
C GLY A 12 -18.89 -4.87 10.32
N LYS A 13 -19.77 -5.47 9.49
CA LYS A 13 -19.36 -6.02 8.18
C LYS A 13 -18.97 -4.92 7.20
N LYS A 14 -19.72 -3.81 7.19
CA LYS A 14 -19.51 -2.71 6.26
C LYS A 14 -18.22 -1.97 6.60
N GLU A 15 -17.97 -1.72 7.87
CA GLU A 15 -16.72 -1.12 8.36
C GLU A 15 -15.52 -2.03 8.10
N GLY A 16 -15.59 -3.33 8.46
CA GLY A 16 -14.48 -4.26 8.25
C GLY A 16 -14.10 -4.45 6.77
N ILE A 17 -15.07 -4.40 5.85
CA ILE A 17 -14.79 -4.44 4.40
C ILE A 17 -14.15 -3.12 3.94
N LEU A 18 -14.60 -1.99 4.48
CA LEU A 18 -14.08 -0.68 4.09
C LEU A 18 -12.64 -0.48 4.57
N GLU A 19 -12.35 -0.82 5.84
CA GLU A 19 -11.00 -0.82 6.40
C GLU A 19 -10.11 -1.81 5.67
N GLY A 20 -10.49 -3.09 5.59
CA GLY A 20 -9.65 -4.10 4.94
C GLY A 20 -9.35 -3.80 3.46
N LYS A 21 -10.30 -3.21 2.72
CA LYS A 21 -10.07 -2.80 1.33
C LYS A 21 -9.19 -1.56 1.24
N LYS A 22 -9.34 -0.60 2.16
CA LYS A 22 -8.53 0.63 2.18
C LYS A 22 -7.09 0.33 2.59
N GLU A 23 -6.91 -0.51 3.62
CA GLU A 23 -5.61 -1.00 4.08
C GLU A 23 -4.94 -1.84 2.99
N GLY A 24 -5.63 -2.84 2.41
CA GLY A 24 -5.06 -3.67 1.35
C GLY A 24 -4.68 -2.91 0.08
N ILE A 25 -5.41 -1.85 -0.29
CA ILE A 25 -5.03 -0.97 -1.41
C ILE A 25 -3.82 -0.10 -1.06
N LEU A 26 -3.73 0.38 0.18
CA LEU A 26 -2.61 1.21 0.64
C LEU A 26 -1.33 0.37 0.77
N GLU A 27 -1.40 -0.80 1.40
CA GLU A 27 -0.29 -1.76 1.48
C GLU A 27 0.14 -2.19 0.09
N GLY A 28 -0.77 -2.67 -0.75
CA GLY A 28 -0.42 -3.13 -2.10
C GLY A 28 0.18 -2.05 -3.00
N LYS A 29 -0.27 -0.79 -2.86
CA LYS A 29 0.35 0.34 -3.58
C LYS A 29 1.75 0.67 -3.06
N LYS A 30 1.97 0.61 -1.75
CA LYS A 30 3.26 0.94 -1.14
C LYS A 30 4.28 -0.18 -1.38
N GLU A 31 3.87 -1.43 -1.20
CA GLU A 31 4.69 -2.61 -1.50
C GLU A 31 5.04 -2.67 -2.98
N GLY A 32 4.08 -2.43 -3.88
CA GLY A 32 4.32 -2.43 -5.32
C GLY A 32 5.34 -1.39 -5.77
N LYS A 33 5.29 -0.17 -5.20
CA LYS A 33 6.28 0.87 -5.49
C LYS A 33 7.68 0.48 -5.00
N ASN A 34 7.79 -0.07 -3.80
CA ASN A 34 9.06 -0.50 -3.23
C ASN A 34 9.67 -1.69 -3.99
N GLU A 35 8.86 -2.67 -4.41
CA GLU A 35 9.31 -3.77 -5.27
C GLU A 35 9.81 -3.27 -6.63
N ILE A 36 9.09 -2.32 -7.23
CA ILE A 36 9.52 -1.71 -8.51
C ILE A 36 10.86 -0.99 -8.32
N ALA A 37 11.02 -0.18 -7.27
CA ALA A 37 12.27 0.50 -6.96
C ALA A 37 13.44 -0.50 -6.77
N LYS A 38 13.25 -1.56 -5.99
CA LYS A 38 14.25 -2.65 -5.83
C LYS A 38 14.65 -3.28 -7.16
N LYS A 39 13.66 -3.56 -8.02
CA LYS A 39 13.87 -4.22 -9.31
C LYS A 39 14.60 -3.31 -10.30
N LEU A 40 14.33 -2.01 -10.26
CA LEU A 40 15.02 -1.00 -11.06
C LEU A 40 16.48 -0.82 -10.60
N LEU A 41 16.73 -0.75 -9.28
CA LEU A 41 18.11 -0.74 -8.74
C LEU A 41 18.89 -1.99 -9.16
N SER A 42 18.25 -3.16 -9.06
CA SER A 42 18.87 -4.43 -9.50
C SER A 42 19.15 -4.48 -11.00
N LYS A 43 18.47 -3.64 -11.80
CA LYS A 43 18.70 -3.46 -13.24
C LYS A 43 19.77 -2.41 -13.55
N GLY A 44 20.29 -1.70 -12.55
CA GLY A 44 21.33 -0.67 -12.70
C GLY A 44 20.81 0.73 -12.97
N PHE A 45 19.51 1.00 -12.73
CA PHE A 45 18.98 2.36 -12.77
C PHE A 45 19.53 3.17 -11.59
N ASN A 46 19.74 4.47 -11.81
CA ASN A 46 20.13 5.37 -10.73
C ASN A 46 18.90 5.80 -9.91
N ILE A 47 19.16 6.34 -8.71
CA ILE A 47 18.11 6.72 -7.77
C ILE A 47 17.19 7.80 -8.36
N ASP A 48 17.74 8.77 -9.09
CA ASP A 48 16.98 9.84 -9.74
C ASP A 48 15.94 9.31 -10.76
N GLU A 49 16.34 8.38 -11.62
CA GLU A 49 15.47 7.72 -12.61
C GLU A 49 14.37 6.91 -11.91
N ILE A 50 14.71 6.25 -10.80
CA ILE A 50 13.75 5.47 -10.03
C ILE A 50 12.75 6.39 -9.34
N ALA A 51 13.21 7.52 -8.79
CA ALA A 51 12.38 8.53 -8.19
C ALA A 51 11.37 9.08 -9.20
N GLU A 52 11.81 9.36 -10.43
CA GLU A 52 10.95 9.82 -11.51
C GLU A 52 9.92 8.76 -11.94
N LEU A 53 10.34 7.49 -12.07
CA LEU A 53 9.47 6.39 -12.52
C LEU A 53 8.46 5.91 -11.47
N THR A 54 8.84 5.94 -10.19
CA THR A 54 8.02 5.41 -9.09
C THR A 54 7.28 6.50 -8.31
N GLY A 55 7.71 7.77 -8.48
CA GLY A 55 7.27 8.91 -7.68
C GLY A 55 7.59 8.74 -6.19
N LEU A 56 8.67 8.01 -5.88
CA LEU A 56 9.24 7.87 -4.55
C LEU A 56 10.37 8.89 -4.39
N THR A 57 10.67 9.28 -3.15
CA THR A 57 11.88 10.06 -2.88
C THR A 57 13.11 9.17 -2.83
N ASP A 58 14.28 9.76 -3.03
CA ASP A 58 15.57 9.07 -2.90
C ASP A 58 15.69 8.33 -1.56
N GLU A 59 15.23 8.99 -0.49
CA GLU A 59 15.23 8.44 0.87
C GLU A 59 14.29 7.23 1.01
N GLU A 60 13.13 7.25 0.34
CA GLU A 60 12.21 6.11 0.29
C GLU A 60 12.79 4.93 -0.52
N ILE A 61 13.51 5.24 -1.58
CA ILE A 61 14.18 4.25 -2.44
C ILE A 61 15.33 3.58 -1.68
N GLU A 62 16.21 4.36 -1.03
CA GLU A 62 17.30 3.83 -0.20
C GLU A 62 16.77 2.96 0.94
N LYS A 63 15.76 3.43 1.69
CA LYS A 63 15.10 2.65 2.75
C LYS A 63 14.47 1.36 2.23
N SER A 64 13.99 1.37 1.00
CA SER A 64 13.39 0.19 0.40
C SER A 64 14.45 -0.86 0.10
N THR A 65 15.69 -0.48 -0.21
CA THR A 65 16.79 -1.40 -0.52
C THR A 65 17.70 -1.80 0.64
N GLN A 66 17.50 -1.24 1.83
CA GLN A 66 18.32 -1.51 3.01
C GLN A 66 17.88 -2.77 3.79
#